data_AF-A0A7Y1TT51-F1
#
_entry.id   AF-A0A7Y1TT51-F1
#
_cell.length_a   1.000
_cell.length_b   1.000
_cell.length_c   1.000
_cell.angle_alpha   90.00
_cell.angle_beta   90.00
_cell.angle_gamma   90.00
#
_symmetry.space_group_name_H-M   'P 1'
#
loop_
_entity.id
_entity.type
_entity.pdbx_description
1 polymer ?
#
loop_
_entity_poly.entity_id
_entity_poly.type
_entity_poly.pdbx_seq_one_letter_code
_entity_poly.pdbx_strand_id
1 'polypeptide(L)'
;MQADLWSTGITVTHPVSFVRDHLTDAGCQNIATALAHRRHGVRARVGGVITHRQRPGTANGVRFLNLEDETGLLNVVVLPPIWDANYEVARKAIGVVIDGVIEYRDGVTNFVAHRFSEWPMTPEGWRSRDFR
;
A
#
# COMPACT_ATOMS: atom_id res chain seq x y z
N MET A 1 -4.17 -9.54 -20.90
CA MET A 1 -2.78 -9.53 -21.40
C MET A 1 -1.87 -9.76 -20.21
N GLN A 2 -1.95 -10.98 -19.68
CA GLN A 2 -1.15 -11.49 -18.57
C GLN A 2 -0.32 -12.57 -19.26
N ALA A 3 0.78 -12.16 -19.89
CA ALA A 3 1.56 -13.05 -20.74
C ALA A 3 3.02 -12.61 -20.72
N ASP A 4 3.88 -13.60 -20.46
CA ASP A 4 5.31 -13.65 -20.79
C ASP A 4 6.32 -12.88 -19.92
N LEU A 5 6.49 -13.31 -18.66
CA LEU A 5 7.74 -13.03 -17.93
C LEU A 5 8.36 -14.24 -17.20
N TRP A 6 7.85 -15.46 -17.43
CA TRP A 6 8.30 -16.67 -16.74
C TRP A 6 9.17 -17.61 -17.61
N SER A 7 9.83 -17.11 -18.66
CA SER A 7 10.62 -17.93 -19.60
C SER A 7 12.04 -17.43 -19.89
N THR A 8 12.54 -16.43 -19.17
CA THR A 8 13.98 -16.13 -19.15
C THR A 8 14.43 -16.21 -17.71
N GLY A 9 15.54 -16.91 -17.44
CA GLY A 9 16.13 -17.10 -16.11
C GLY A 9 16.70 -15.81 -15.51
N ILE A 10 16.02 -14.69 -15.69
CA ILE A 10 16.21 -13.44 -14.97
C ILE A 10 15.12 -13.46 -13.90
N THR A 11 15.47 -13.79 -12.67
CA THR A 11 14.59 -13.49 -11.54
C THR A 11 14.51 -11.97 -11.49
N VAL A 12 13.44 -11.40 -12.07
CA VAL A 12 13.23 -9.96 -12.01
C VAL A 12 12.93 -9.63 -10.55
N THR A 13 13.94 -9.14 -9.85
CA THR A 13 13.79 -8.72 -8.46
C THR A 13 12.68 -7.68 -8.41
N HIS A 14 11.72 -7.87 -7.50
CA HIS A 14 10.54 -7.01 -7.42
C HIS A 14 10.97 -5.54 -7.24
N PRO A 15 10.41 -4.55 -7.97
CA PRO A 15 10.90 -3.17 -7.97
C PRO A 15 11.02 -2.51 -6.58
N VAL A 16 10.14 -2.89 -5.64
CA VAL A 16 10.15 -2.37 -4.26
C VAL A 16 11.41 -2.79 -3.50
N SER A 17 12.03 -3.93 -3.84
CA SER A 17 13.26 -4.40 -3.19
C SER A 17 14.42 -3.39 -3.33
N PHE A 18 14.51 -2.69 -4.47
CA PHE A 18 15.55 -1.68 -4.71
C PHE A 18 15.43 -0.45 -3.80
N VAL A 19 14.27 -0.25 -3.16
CA VAL A 19 14.00 0.88 -2.27
C VAL A 19 13.52 0.46 -0.88
N ARG A 20 13.66 -0.82 -0.54
CA ARG A 20 13.22 -1.37 0.74
C ARG A 20 13.87 -0.64 1.91
N ASP A 21 15.16 -0.34 1.82
CA ASP A 21 15.88 0.36 2.88
C ASP A 21 15.30 1.76 3.13
N HIS A 22 15.08 2.55 2.07
CA HIS A 22 14.43 3.87 2.19
C HIS A 22 13.00 3.79 2.75
N LEU A 23 12.22 2.78 2.37
CA LEU A 23 10.88 2.58 2.92
C LEU A 23 10.96 2.23 4.42
N THR A 24 11.93 1.41 4.80
CA THR A 24 12.16 1.00 6.19
C THR A 24 12.57 2.19 7.04
N ASP A 25 13.48 3.03 6.54
CA ASP A 25 13.89 4.30 7.18
C ASP A 25 12.73 5.28 7.34
N ALA A 26 11.78 5.30 6.38
CA ALA A 26 10.54 6.06 6.46
C ALA A 26 9.48 5.45 7.41
N GLY A 27 9.82 4.35 8.10
CA GLY A 27 8.96 3.63 9.04
C GLY A 27 7.93 2.72 8.38
N CYS A 28 8.10 2.37 7.10
CA CYS A 28 7.21 1.46 6.39
C CYS A 28 7.57 0.00 6.71
N GLN A 29 6.55 -0.79 7.05
CA GLN A 29 6.66 -2.24 7.14
C GLN A 29 6.58 -2.84 5.74
N ASN A 30 7.23 -4.00 5.55
CA ASN A 30 6.93 -4.86 4.41
C ASN A 30 5.57 -5.55 4.61
N ILE A 31 4.97 -6.01 3.52
CA ILE A 31 3.64 -6.61 3.52
C ILE A 31 3.59 -7.87 4.39
N ALA A 32 4.61 -8.73 4.35
CA ALA A 32 4.66 -9.91 5.20
C ALA A 32 4.57 -9.57 6.71
N THR A 33 5.25 -8.51 7.15
CA THR A 33 5.17 -8.01 8.53
C THR A 33 3.78 -7.45 8.85
N ALA A 34 3.18 -6.71 7.91
CA ALA A 34 1.82 -6.21 8.06
C ALA A 34 0.80 -7.38 8.21
N LEU A 35 0.93 -8.42 7.38
CA LEU A 35 0.07 -9.61 7.43
C LEU A 35 0.27 -10.42 8.72
N ALA A 36 1.49 -10.45 9.27
CA ALA A 36 1.83 -11.21 10.47
C ALA A 36 1.13 -10.71 11.74
N HIS A 37 0.65 -9.46 11.79
CA HIS A 37 -0.02 -8.91 12.98
C HIS A 37 -1.27 -9.70 13.38
N ARG A 38 -2.05 -10.20 12.41
CA ARG A 38 -3.29 -11.01 12.61
C ARG A 38 -4.21 -10.50 13.73
N ARG A 39 -4.29 -9.17 13.90
CA ARG A 39 -5.10 -8.52 14.94
C ARG A 39 -5.68 -7.22 14.40
N HIS A 40 -6.91 -6.92 14.81
CA HIS A 40 -7.61 -5.69 14.43
C HIS A 40 -7.06 -4.48 15.19
N GLY A 41 -7.06 -3.31 14.55
CA GLY A 41 -6.72 -2.03 15.19
C GLY A 41 -5.24 -1.65 15.17
N VAL A 42 -4.37 -2.43 14.50
CA VAL A 42 -2.94 -2.10 14.43
C VAL A 42 -2.71 -0.98 13.44
N ARG A 43 -2.20 0.14 13.93
CA ARG A 43 -1.70 1.21 13.06
C ARG A 43 -0.42 0.75 12.39
N ALA A 44 -0.38 0.84 11.07
CA ALA A 44 0.79 0.51 10.28
C ALA A 44 0.99 1.53 9.17
N ARG A 45 2.22 1.57 8.66
CA ARG A 45 2.61 2.28 7.45
C ARG A 45 3.19 1.24 6.51
N VAL A 46 2.66 1.14 5.29
CA VAL A 46 3.09 0.13 4.31
C VAL A 46 3.39 0.82 2.99
N GLY A 47 4.56 0.52 2.42
CA GLY A 47 4.99 1.02 1.12
C GLY A 47 4.99 -0.09 0.09
N GLY A 48 4.53 0.19 -1.13
CA GLY A 48 4.49 -0.79 -2.21
C GLY A 48 3.95 -0.23 -3.53
N VAL A 49 3.68 -1.13 -4.47
CA VAL A 49 3.12 -0.79 -5.79
C VAL A 49 1.65 -1.18 -5.84
N ILE A 50 0.80 -0.27 -6.32
CA ILE A 50 -0.61 -0.60 -6.55
C ILE A 50 -0.74 -1.35 -7.87
N THR A 51 -1.17 -2.61 -7.82
CA THR A 51 -1.35 -3.46 -9.00
C THR A 51 -2.76 -3.40 -9.57
N HIS A 52 -3.76 -3.29 -8.69
CA HIS A 52 -5.17 -3.31 -9.09
C HIS A 52 -5.98 -2.29 -8.28
N ARG A 53 -7.04 -1.78 -8.92
CA ARG A 53 -8.00 -0.86 -8.30
C ARG A 53 -9.41 -1.27 -8.71
N GLN A 54 -10.28 -1.50 -7.74
CA GLN A 54 -11.66 -1.95 -7.97
C GLN A 54 -12.64 -1.07 -7.22
N ARG A 55 -13.78 -0.79 -7.85
CA ARG A 55 -14.94 -0.13 -7.24
C ARG A 55 -16.18 -0.97 -7.53
N PRO A 56 -16.48 -2.00 -6.71
CA PRO A 56 -17.70 -2.78 -6.87
C PRO A 56 -18.92 -1.86 -6.75
N GLY A 57 -19.90 -2.04 -7.64
CA GLY A 57 -21.11 -1.20 -7.66
C GLY A 57 -21.91 -1.24 -6.36
N THR A 58 -21.77 -2.30 -5.58
CA THR A 58 -22.50 -2.56 -4.33
C THR A 58 -21.79 -2.05 -3.08
N ALA A 59 -20.56 -1.53 -3.18
CA ALA A 59 -19.72 -1.21 -2.02
C ALA A 59 -19.90 0.21 -1.49
N ASN A 60 -21.03 0.89 -1.76
CA ASN A 60 -21.31 2.26 -1.29
C ASN A 60 -20.16 3.27 -1.52
N GLY A 61 -19.45 3.13 -2.65
CA GLY A 61 -18.32 4.01 -3.00
C GLY A 61 -16.96 3.61 -2.42
N VAL A 62 -16.90 2.58 -1.56
CA VAL A 62 -15.65 1.97 -1.09
C VAL A 62 -14.88 1.40 -2.29
N ARG A 63 -13.56 1.57 -2.26
CA ARG A 63 -12.64 1.03 -3.26
C ARG A 63 -11.69 0.05 -2.63
N PHE A 64 -11.29 -0.93 -3.42
CA PHE A 64 -10.33 -1.95 -3.04
C PHE A 64 -9.10 -1.81 -3.94
N LEU A 65 -7.92 -1.76 -3.33
CA LEU A 65 -6.64 -1.74 -4.04
C LEU A 65 -5.84 -2.98 -3.64
N ASN A 66 -5.06 -3.54 -4.57
CA ASN A 66 -3.99 -4.47 -4.21
C ASN A 66 -2.67 -3.71 -4.17
N LEU A 67 -2.03 -3.74 -3.01
CA LEU A 67 -0.65 -3.29 -2.83
C LEU A 67 0.27 -4.51 -2.91
N GLU A 68 1.38 -4.40 -3.62
CA GLU A 68 2.38 -5.44 -3.78
C GLU A 68 3.77 -4.96 -3.38
N ASP A 69 4.52 -5.84 -2.75
CA ASP A 69 5.96 -5.71 -2.55
C ASP A 69 6.64 -7.09 -2.73
N GLU A 70 7.95 -7.16 -2.56
CA GLU A 70 8.72 -8.39 -2.71
C GLU A 70 8.35 -9.50 -1.71
N THR A 71 7.54 -9.19 -0.70
CA THR A 71 7.13 -10.10 0.38
C THR A 71 5.68 -10.55 0.27
N GLY A 72 4.88 -9.96 -0.64
CA GLY A 72 3.53 -10.44 -0.94
C GLY A 72 2.55 -9.36 -1.37
N LEU A 73 1.26 -9.68 -1.20
CA LEU A 73 0.12 -8.85 -1.58
C LEU A 73 -0.71 -8.45 -0.35
N LEU A 74 -1.17 -7.20 -0.34
CA LEU A 74 -2.00 -6.65 0.73
C LEU A 74 -3.27 -6.01 0.14
N ASN A 75 -4.42 -6.47 0.63
CA ASN A 75 -5.72 -5.90 0.29
C ASN A 75 -5.90 -4.58 1.04
N VAL A 76 -6.04 -3.48 0.30
CA VAL A 76 -6.25 -2.15 0.86
C VAL A 76 -7.70 -1.75 0.65
N VAL A 77 -8.37 -1.35 1.73
CA VAL A 77 -9.73 -0.82 1.72
C VAL A 77 -9.66 0.70 1.83
N VAL A 78 -10.28 1.40 0.88
CA VAL A 78 -10.28 2.86 0.82
C VAL A 78 -11.70 3.38 0.90
N LEU A 79 -12.02 4.06 2.01
CA LEU A 79 -13.31 4.69 2.22
C LEU A 79 -13.47 5.92 1.31
N PRO A 80 -14.71 6.29 0.90
CA PRO A 80 -14.93 7.41 0.00
C PRO A 80 -14.26 8.72 0.42
N PRO A 81 -14.35 9.18 1.70
CA PRO A 81 -13.71 10.43 2.10
C PRO A 81 -12.18 10.39 1.96
N ILE A 82 -11.57 9.23 2.20
CA ILE A 82 -10.12 9.05 2.07
C ILE A 82 -9.73 9.04 0.59
N TRP A 83 -10.50 8.37 -0.26
CA TRP A 83 -10.28 8.37 -1.70
C TRP A 83 -10.34 9.80 -2.26
N ASP A 84 -11.37 10.57 -1.88
CA ASP A 84 -11.58 11.92 -2.41
C ASP A 84 -10.47 12.87 -1.93
N ALA A 85 -10.06 12.78 -0.66
CA ALA A 85 -8.97 13.58 -0.11
C ALA A 85 -7.58 13.24 -0.68
N ASN A 86 -7.39 12.03 -1.20
CA ASN A 86 -6.11 11.54 -1.72
C ASN A 86 -6.20 11.20 -3.21
N TYR A 87 -7.17 11.77 -3.93
CA TYR A 87 -7.58 11.32 -5.26
C TYR A 87 -6.41 11.20 -6.24
N GLU A 88 -5.57 12.23 -6.32
CA GLU A 88 -4.43 12.28 -7.24
C GLU A 88 -3.48 11.09 -7.01
N VAL A 89 -2.99 10.94 -5.78
CA VAL A 89 -2.07 9.87 -5.40
C VAL A 89 -2.72 8.49 -5.55
N ALA A 90 -3.90 8.30 -4.97
CA ALA A 90 -4.58 7.01 -4.96
C ALA A 90 -4.97 6.55 -6.37
N ARG A 91 -5.26 7.47 -7.29
CA ARG A 91 -5.68 7.18 -8.66
C ARG A 91 -4.52 7.00 -9.64
N LYS A 92 -3.46 7.81 -9.52
CA LYS A 92 -2.41 7.94 -10.55
C LYS A 92 -1.08 7.31 -10.17
N ALA A 93 -0.73 7.28 -8.90
CA ALA A 93 0.58 6.79 -8.48
C ALA A 93 0.69 5.27 -8.65
N ILE A 94 1.83 4.81 -9.17
CA ILE A 94 2.16 3.38 -9.25
C ILE A 94 2.74 2.94 -7.90
N GLY A 95 3.70 3.70 -7.37
CA GLY A 95 4.30 3.49 -6.06
C GLY A 95 3.73 4.43 -4.99
N VAL A 96 3.36 3.88 -3.84
CA VAL A 96 2.73 4.63 -2.76
C VAL A 96 3.22 4.17 -1.39
N VAL A 97 3.11 5.09 -0.43
CA VAL A 97 3.09 4.76 1.00
C VAL A 97 1.70 5.03 1.53
N ILE A 98 1.18 4.09 2.32
CA ILE A 98 -0.16 4.15 2.89
C ILE A 98 -0.04 4.07 4.40
N ASP A 99 -0.53 5.09 5.08
CA ASP A 99 -0.80 5.02 6.52
C ASP A 99 -2.23 4.51 6.71
N GLY A 100 -2.41 3.57 7.64
CA GLY A 100 -3.70 2.93 7.83
C GLY A 100 -3.78 2.06 9.07
N VAL A 101 -4.85 1.26 9.13
CA VAL A 101 -5.12 0.34 10.21
C VAL A 101 -5.36 -1.05 9.66
N ILE A 102 -4.74 -2.05 10.27
CA ILE A 102 -4.94 -3.45 9.97
C ILE A 102 -6.27 -3.91 10.55
N GLU A 103 -7.09 -4.51 9.70
CA GLU A 103 -8.27 -5.24 10.09
C GLU A 103 -8.07 -6.72 9.83
N TYR A 104 -8.20 -7.53 10.87
CA TYR A 104 -8.18 -8.98 10.73
C TYR A 104 -9.56 -9.53 11.07
N ARG A 105 -10.21 -10.14 10.08
CA ARG A 105 -11.56 -10.69 10.22
C ARG A 105 -11.70 -11.95 9.37
N ASP A 106 -12.30 -12.99 9.95
CA ASP A 106 -12.63 -14.24 9.25
C ASP A 106 -11.40 -14.86 8.51
N GLY A 107 -10.22 -14.75 9.12
CA GLY A 107 -8.97 -15.28 8.56
C GLY A 107 -8.27 -14.39 7.53
N VAL A 108 -8.89 -13.27 7.14
CA VAL A 108 -8.40 -12.35 6.11
C VAL A 108 -7.88 -11.07 6.74
N THR A 109 -6.71 -10.61 6.27
CA THR A 109 -6.14 -9.32 6.61
C THR A 109 -6.48 -8.29 5.54
N ASN A 110 -7.13 -7.21 5.96
CA ASN A 110 -7.33 -6.01 5.15
C ASN A 110 -6.57 -4.84 5.78
N PHE A 111 -6.22 -3.86 4.97
CA PHE A 111 -5.59 -2.63 5.42
C PHE A 111 -6.47 -1.44 5.07
N VAL A 112 -7.10 -0.86 6.09
CA VAL A 112 -7.96 0.31 5.91
C VAL A 112 -7.08 1.55 5.81
N ALA A 113 -7.07 2.15 4.63
CA ALA A 113 -6.24 3.32 4.34
C ALA A 113 -6.80 4.58 5.01
N HIS A 114 -5.91 5.39 5.58
CA HIS A 114 -6.23 6.70 6.14
C HIS A 114 -5.54 7.84 5.38
N ARG A 115 -4.35 7.60 4.82
CA ARG A 115 -3.61 8.61 4.05
C ARG A 115 -2.71 7.93 3.03
N PHE A 116 -2.56 8.56 1.87
CA PHE A 116 -1.63 8.17 0.83
C PHE A 116 -0.51 9.20 0.71
N SER A 117 0.66 8.74 0.29
CA SER A 117 1.80 9.58 -0.07
C SER A 117 2.48 8.97 -1.29
N GLU A 118 2.92 9.83 -2.22
CA GLU A 118 3.63 9.39 -3.41
C GLU A 118 5.03 8.90 -3.07
N TRP A 119 5.50 7.92 -3.85
CA TRP A 119 6.90 7.51 -3.89
C TRP A 119 7.49 7.89 -5.27
N PRO A 120 8.70 8.51 -5.35
CA PRO A 120 9.59 8.88 -4.26
C PRO A 120 9.02 9.98 -3.36
N MET A 121 9.06 9.75 -2.04
CA MET A 121 8.86 10.82 -1.08
C MET A 121 10.01 11.79 -1.29
N THR A 122 9.75 13.01 -1.73
CA THR A 122 10.80 14.03 -1.78
C THR A 122 11.39 14.18 -0.36
N PRO A 123 12.70 14.47 -0.21
CA PRO A 123 13.31 14.68 1.11
C PRO A 123 12.60 15.77 1.95
N GLU A 124 11.88 16.67 1.30
CA GLU A 124 11.02 17.68 1.92
C GLU A 124 9.85 17.07 2.71
N GLY A 125 9.38 15.88 2.30
CA GLY A 125 8.36 15.10 3.01
C GLY A 125 8.86 14.46 4.31
N TRP A 126 10.17 14.45 4.59
CA TRP A 126 10.72 14.02 5.88
C TRP A 126 10.50 15.08 6.99
N ARG A 127 10.29 16.35 6.62
CA ARG A 127 10.12 17.48 7.57
C ARG A 127 8.75 18.13 7.46
N SER A 128 7.70 17.35 7.73
CA SER A 128 6.45 17.96 8.22
C SER A 128 5.93 17.20 9.43
N ARG A 129 6.57 17.53 10.56
CA ARG A 129 6.00 17.42 11.91
C ARG A 129 5.98 18.83 12.48
N ASP A 130 5.14 19.68 11.92
CA ASP A 130 4.64 20.81 12.70
C ASP A 130 3.59 20.25 13.65
N PHE A 131 4.06 19.82 14.82
CA PHE A 131 3.22 19.80 16.01
C PHE A 131 3.24 21.23 16.56
N ARG A 132 2.13 21.93 16.43
CA ARG A 132 1.77 23.04 17.31
C ARG A 132 0.45 22.70 18.01
#